data_AF-A0A917K5V3-F1
#
_entry.id   AF-A0A917K5V3-F1
#
_cell.length_a   1.000
_cell.length_b   1.000
_cell.length_c   1.000
_cell.angle_alpha   90.00
_cell.angle_beta   90.00
_cell.angle_gamma   90.00
#
_symmetry.space_group_name_H-M   'P 1'
#
loop_
_entity.id
_entity.type
_entity.pdbx_description
1 polymer ?
#
loop_
_entity_poly.entity_id
_entity_poly.type
_entity_poly.pdbx_seq_one_letter_code
_entity_poly.pdbx_strand_id
1 'polypeptide(L)'
;MNKTGLFVMLLIIIGFLVLQHRTVPNVPLPSAYHAQGATIQIPLAMRYDLSQEEVWTLSKRADADQYFASVFAKERLLRQFATTKLLSADGGRTYATAGQIRVNGVLYEATRLHVNPDGRTGYIVLTRVGSDRTAGNPAAGTANG
;
A
#
# COMPACT_ATOMS: atom_id res chain seq x y z
N MET A 1 -38.31 1.53 26.92
CA MET A 1 -37.11 1.93 26.16
C MET A 1 -37.57 2.69 24.93
N ASN A 2 -37.33 4.00 24.90
CA ASN A 2 -38.06 4.92 24.02
C ASN A 2 -37.43 4.89 22.63
N LYS A 3 -38.23 4.70 21.57
CA LYS A 3 -37.78 4.51 20.18
C LYS A 3 -36.79 5.62 19.74
N THR A 4 -36.95 6.84 20.26
CA THR A 4 -36.08 7.99 20.03
C THR A 4 -34.64 7.79 20.52
N GLY A 5 -34.43 7.10 21.65
CA GLY A 5 -33.08 6.84 22.18
C GLY A 5 -32.29 5.82 21.36
N LEU A 6 -32.99 4.84 20.79
CA LEU A 6 -32.38 3.84 19.90
C LEU A 6 -31.91 4.48 18.58
N PHE A 7 -32.70 5.38 17.99
CA PHE A 7 -32.35 6.07 16.74
C PHE A 7 -31.14 7.00 16.89
N VAL A 8 -31.05 7.76 17.99
CA VAL A 8 -29.90 8.64 18.25
C VAL A 8 -28.63 7.83 18.49
N MET A 9 -28.70 6.72 19.24
CA MET A 9 -27.55 5.84 19.45
C MET A 9 -27.09 5.18 18.14
N LEU A 10 -28.02 4.75 17.28
CA LEU A 10 -27.69 4.19 15.97
C LEU A 10 -27.01 5.23 15.06
N LEU A 11 -27.48 6.49 15.07
CA LEU A 11 -26.87 7.59 14.33
C LEU A 11 -25.46 7.94 14.83
N ILE A 12 -25.20 7.86 16.14
CA ILE A 12 -23.86 8.06 16.70
C ILE A 12 -22.93 6.92 16.27
N ILE A 13 -23.39 5.67 16.28
CA ILE A 13 -22.60 4.50 15.87
C ILE A 13 -22.29 4.55 14.36
N ILE A 14 -23.29 4.88 13.53
CA ILE A 14 -23.11 5.06 12.09
C ILE A 14 -22.21 6.26 11.81
N GLY A 15 -22.40 7.38 12.51
CA GLY A 15 -21.54 8.56 12.42
C GLY A 15 -20.08 8.26 12.78
N PHE A 16 -19.84 7.44 13.80
CA PHE A 16 -18.51 6.99 14.20
C PHE A 16 -17.89 6.02 13.17
N LEU A 17 -18.69 5.13 12.58
CA LEU A 17 -18.25 4.22 11.51
C LEU A 17 -17.93 4.96 10.20
N VAL A 18 -18.64 6.06 9.89
CA VAL A 18 -18.37 6.90 8.71
C VAL A 18 -17.18 7.84 8.96
N LEU A 19 -16.98 8.34 10.18
CA LEU A 19 -15.81 9.17 10.53
C LEU A 19 -14.50 8.37 10.59
N GLN A 20 -14.55 7.04 10.73
CA GLN A 20 -13.40 6.17 10.47
C GLN A 20 -12.99 6.11 9.00
N HIS A 21 -13.61 6.88 8.09
CA HIS A 21 -13.11 7.11 6.73
C HIS A 21 -11.76 7.86 6.71
N ARG A 22 -10.70 7.08 6.98
CA ARG A 22 -9.72 6.70 5.95
C ARG A 22 -9.04 7.88 5.26
N THR A 23 -8.36 8.73 6.04
CA THR A 23 -7.22 9.44 5.46
C THR A 23 -6.18 8.40 5.07
N VAL A 24 -6.02 8.16 3.77
CA VAL A 24 -4.91 7.37 3.24
C VAL A 24 -3.62 8.01 3.77
N PRO A 25 -2.79 7.28 4.55
CA PRO A 25 -1.63 7.88 5.19
C PRO A 25 -0.71 8.48 4.14
N ASN A 26 -0.16 9.65 4.44
CA ASN A 26 0.82 10.31 3.61
C ASN A 26 2.20 10.19 4.24
N VAL A 27 3.15 9.73 3.46
CA VAL A 27 4.55 9.58 3.86
C VAL A 27 5.44 10.35 2.88
N PRO A 28 6.60 10.87 3.32
CA PRO A 28 7.59 11.40 2.40
C PRO A 28 8.04 10.34 1.38
N LEU A 29 8.76 10.81 0.36
CA LEU A 29 9.39 9.89 -0.59
C LEU A 29 10.61 9.25 0.09
N PRO A 30 10.75 7.91 0.11
CA PRO A 30 11.88 7.26 0.75
C PRO A 30 13.21 7.69 0.10
N SER A 31 14.30 7.76 0.87
CA SER A 31 15.62 8.10 0.34
C SER A 31 16.13 7.07 -0.68
N ALA A 32 15.80 5.80 -0.46
CA ALA A 32 16.06 4.72 -1.40
C ALA A 32 14.76 4.33 -2.10
N TYR A 33 14.62 4.70 -3.37
CA TYR A 33 13.53 4.23 -4.24
C TYR A 33 14.00 4.18 -5.69
N HIS A 34 13.32 3.38 -6.50
CA HIS A 34 13.50 3.35 -7.95
C HIS A 34 12.18 3.66 -8.63
N ALA A 35 12.15 4.70 -9.47
CA ALA A 35 10.95 5.08 -10.22
C ALA A 35 11.05 4.61 -11.67
N GLN A 36 9.94 4.04 -12.17
CA GLN A 36 9.80 3.65 -13.56
C GLN A 36 8.37 4.01 -14.03
N GLY A 37 8.25 5.12 -14.78
CA GLY A 37 6.97 5.63 -15.24
C GLY A 37 6.00 5.91 -14.08
N ALA A 38 4.84 5.25 -14.10
CA ALA A 38 3.81 5.35 -13.06
C ALA A 38 4.11 4.51 -11.80
N THR A 39 5.19 3.75 -11.79
CA THR A 39 5.52 2.83 -10.70
C THR A 39 6.72 3.32 -9.91
N ILE A 40 6.70 3.05 -8.60
CA ILE A 40 7.86 3.17 -7.73
C ILE A 40 8.11 1.85 -7.02
N GLN A 41 9.38 1.51 -6.85
CA GLN A 41 9.86 0.37 -6.09
C GLN A 41 10.58 0.87 -4.86
N ILE A 42 10.18 0.37 -3.70
CA ILE A 42 10.76 0.74 -2.41
C ILE A 42 11.42 -0.50 -1.83
N PRO A 43 12.74 -0.48 -1.58
CA PRO A 43 13.46 -1.60 -1.00
C PRO A 43 13.01 -1.82 0.45
N LEU A 44 12.96 -3.08 0.85
CA LEU A 44 12.53 -3.53 2.16
C LEU A 44 13.59 -4.44 2.78
N ALA A 45 13.75 -4.35 4.10
CA ALA A 45 14.52 -5.32 4.87
C ALA A 45 13.84 -5.62 6.21
N MET A 46 14.09 -6.81 6.76
CA MET A 46 13.57 -7.20 8.08
C MET A 46 14.23 -6.49 9.26
N ARG A 47 15.42 -5.91 9.05
CA ARG A 47 16.15 -5.18 10.08
C ARG A 47 16.31 -3.75 9.62
N TYR A 48 15.76 -2.82 10.39
CA TYR A 48 15.96 -1.39 10.20
C TYR A 48 15.95 -0.69 11.56
N ASP A 49 16.62 0.46 11.60
CA ASP A 49 16.60 1.35 12.73
C ASP A 49 15.30 2.17 12.75
N LEU A 50 14.43 1.90 13.73
CA LEU A 50 13.17 2.63 13.90
C LEU A 50 13.38 4.09 14.36
N SER A 51 14.62 4.48 14.70
CA SER A 51 14.95 5.87 15.03
C SER A 51 14.85 6.82 13.82
N GLN A 52 14.73 6.28 12.60
CA GLN A 52 14.52 7.11 11.42
C GLN A 52 13.11 7.68 11.38
N GLU A 53 12.97 8.87 10.78
CA GLU A 53 11.68 9.55 10.67
C GLU A 53 10.62 8.69 9.95
N GLU A 54 11.05 7.88 8.99
CA GLU A 54 10.24 6.93 8.24
C GLU A 54 11.04 5.65 7.95
N VAL A 55 10.39 4.49 8.08
CA VAL A 55 11.00 3.19 7.79
C VAL A 55 10.03 2.28 7.05
N TRP A 56 10.50 1.70 5.94
CA TRP A 56 9.83 0.61 5.25
C TRP A 56 10.49 -0.73 5.59
N THR A 57 9.73 -1.63 6.19
CA THR A 57 10.26 -2.92 6.67
C THR A 57 9.57 -4.09 6.02
N LEU A 58 10.31 -5.16 5.79
CA LEU A 58 9.75 -6.48 5.53
C LEU A 58 9.50 -7.17 6.87
N SER A 59 8.38 -7.86 7.03
CA SER A 59 8.18 -8.79 8.14
C SER A 59 7.52 -10.07 7.63
N LYS A 60 7.68 -11.15 8.39
CA LYS A 60 7.06 -12.45 8.10
C LYS A 60 6.28 -12.88 9.34
N ARG A 61 5.08 -13.41 9.15
CA ARG A 61 4.37 -14.05 10.26
C ARG A 61 5.11 -15.32 10.68
N ALA A 62 5.19 -15.60 11.98
CA ALA A 62 5.89 -16.79 12.47
C ALA A 62 5.10 -18.08 12.23
N ASP A 63 3.77 -17.99 12.25
CA ASP A 63 2.79 -19.07 12.16
C ASP A 63 2.29 -19.33 10.72
N ALA A 64 2.41 -18.33 9.84
CA ALA A 64 2.00 -18.40 8.44
C ALA A 64 3.15 -17.95 7.54
N ASP A 65 3.31 -18.60 6.38
CA ASP A 65 4.28 -18.19 5.35
C ASP A 65 3.82 -16.92 4.60
N GLN A 66 3.35 -15.92 5.36
CA GLN A 66 2.80 -14.66 4.91
C GLN A 66 3.79 -13.54 5.21
N TYR A 67 4.11 -12.77 4.18
CA TYR A 67 4.98 -11.61 4.29
C TYR A 67 4.14 -10.32 4.36
N PHE A 68 4.72 -9.30 4.98
CA PHE A 68 4.15 -7.97 5.05
C PHE A 68 5.21 -6.92 4.76
N ALA A 69 4.84 -5.91 3.98
CA ALA A 69 5.55 -4.64 3.98
C ALA A 69 4.86 -3.72 4.98
N SER A 70 5.62 -3.15 5.91
CA SER A 70 5.12 -2.21 6.89
C SER A 70 5.80 -0.86 6.74
N VAL A 71 5.04 0.20 6.95
CA VAL A 71 5.52 1.58 6.91
C VAL A 71 5.34 2.17 8.29
N PHE A 72 6.45 2.57 8.90
CA PHE A 72 6.49 3.25 10.17
C PHE A 72 6.88 4.71 9.94
N ALA A 73 6.31 5.61 10.73
CA ALA A 73 6.83 6.97 10.87
C ALA A 73 6.87 7.33 12.35
N LYS A 74 8.03 7.80 12.83
CA LYS A 74 8.26 8.09 14.26
C LYS A 74 7.77 6.93 15.16
N GLU A 75 8.23 5.72 14.85
CA GLU A 75 7.89 4.45 15.54
C GLU A 75 6.42 4.00 15.45
N ARG A 76 5.53 4.80 14.84
CA ARG A 76 4.11 4.44 14.66
C ARG A 76 3.90 3.73 13.34
N LEU A 77 3.27 2.56 13.39
CA LEU A 77 2.78 1.88 12.19
C LEU A 77 1.73 2.74 11.49
N LEU A 78 2.02 3.17 10.27
CA LEU A 78 1.10 3.93 9.42
C LEU A 78 0.29 3.01 8.51
N ARG A 79 0.96 2.02 7.91
CA ARG A 79 0.35 1.11 6.95
C ARG A 79 1.06 -0.24 6.94
N GLN A 80 0.29 -1.27 6.65
CA GLN A 80 0.80 -2.62 6.42
C GLN A 80 0.15 -3.18 5.14
N PHE A 81 0.96 -3.80 4.30
CA PHE A 81 0.56 -4.43 3.04
C PHE A 81 0.84 -5.93 3.16
N ALA A 82 -0.22 -6.72 3.22
CA ALA A 82 -0.12 -8.18 3.34
C ALA A 82 0.01 -8.82 1.96
N THR A 83 0.81 -9.89 1.86
CA THR A 83 0.79 -10.75 0.67
C THR A 83 -0.53 -11.51 0.59
N THR A 84 -1.09 -11.64 -0.61
CA THR A 84 -2.33 -12.37 -0.86
C THR A 84 -2.11 -13.63 -1.68
N LYS A 85 -1.55 -13.51 -2.89
CA LYS A 85 -1.37 -14.62 -3.84
C LYS A 85 0.07 -14.66 -4.34
N LEU A 86 0.69 -15.83 -4.37
CA LEU A 86 1.98 -16.03 -5.04
C LEU A 86 1.80 -15.90 -6.56
N LEU A 87 2.58 -15.02 -7.19
CA LEU A 87 2.59 -14.76 -8.62
C LEU A 87 3.75 -15.45 -9.34
N SER A 88 4.93 -15.47 -8.71
CA SER A 88 6.14 -16.12 -9.25
C SER A 88 7.09 -16.53 -8.12
N ALA A 89 7.89 -17.56 -8.36
CA ALA A 89 8.93 -18.05 -7.46
C ALA A 89 10.34 -18.06 -8.11
N ASP A 90 10.50 -17.40 -9.26
CA ASP A 90 11.79 -17.31 -9.95
C ASP A 90 12.66 -16.17 -9.39
N GLY A 91 13.90 -16.48 -9.01
CA GLY A 91 14.84 -15.52 -8.40
C GLY A 91 14.39 -14.91 -7.06
N GLY A 92 13.37 -15.50 -6.41
CA GLY A 92 12.71 -14.95 -5.21
C GLY A 92 11.21 -15.21 -5.28
N ARG A 93 10.43 -14.75 -4.30
CA ARG A 93 8.98 -14.93 -4.26
C ARG A 93 8.27 -13.60 -4.49
N THR A 94 7.54 -13.50 -5.59
CA THR A 94 6.72 -12.33 -5.91
C THR A 94 5.27 -12.64 -5.57
N TYR A 95 4.67 -11.80 -4.75
CA TYR A 95 3.28 -11.90 -4.33
C TYR A 95 2.47 -10.71 -4.84
N ALA A 96 1.19 -10.94 -5.10
CA ALA A 96 0.21 -9.88 -5.14
C ALA A 96 0.04 -9.29 -3.74
N THR A 97 -0.19 -7.99 -3.69
CA THR A 97 -0.58 -7.26 -2.49
C THR A 97 -1.57 -6.18 -2.88
N ALA A 98 -2.18 -5.54 -1.89
CA ALA A 98 -3.17 -4.48 -2.09
C ALA A 98 -3.09 -3.47 -0.94
N GLY A 99 -3.54 -2.25 -1.21
CA GLY A 99 -3.63 -1.18 -0.24
C GLY A 99 -3.12 0.14 -0.80
N GLN A 100 -3.75 1.21 -0.35
CA GLN A 100 -3.41 2.57 -0.76
C GLN A 100 -2.51 3.26 0.24
N ILE A 101 -1.61 4.08 -0.29
CA ILE A 101 -0.77 5.00 0.47
C ILE A 101 -0.50 6.25 -0.37
N ARG A 102 -0.34 7.41 0.28
CA ARG A 102 0.17 8.62 -0.37
C ARG A 102 1.67 8.71 -0.13
N VAL A 103 2.42 8.90 -1.21
CA VAL A 103 3.87 9.13 -1.16
C VAL A 103 4.11 10.53 -1.73
N ASN A 104 4.62 11.43 -0.90
CA ASN A 104 4.76 12.85 -1.21
C ASN A 104 3.48 13.48 -1.79
N GLY A 105 2.33 13.17 -1.17
CA GLY A 105 1.01 13.66 -1.58
C GLY A 105 0.35 12.92 -2.74
N VAL A 106 1.12 12.14 -3.51
CA VAL A 106 0.62 11.39 -4.67
C VAL A 106 0.05 10.04 -4.21
N LEU A 107 -1.14 9.68 -4.69
CA LEU A 107 -1.80 8.43 -4.33
C LEU A 107 -1.24 7.26 -5.13
N TYR A 108 -0.84 6.20 -4.42
CA TYR A 108 -0.39 4.94 -5.00
C TYR A 108 -1.17 3.75 -4.45
N GLU A 109 -1.28 2.71 -5.26
CA GLU A 109 -1.78 1.38 -4.92
C GLU A 109 -0.60 0.41 -4.86
N ALA A 110 -0.48 -0.36 -3.78
CA ALA A 110 0.47 -1.45 -3.70
C ALA A 110 0.00 -2.61 -4.59
N THR A 111 0.85 -3.05 -5.52
CA THR A 111 0.46 -4.08 -6.51
C THR A 111 1.24 -5.38 -6.33
N ARG A 112 2.53 -5.28 -5.97
CA ARG A 112 3.40 -6.45 -5.78
C ARG A 112 4.31 -6.30 -4.59
N LEU A 113 4.59 -7.41 -3.92
CA LEU A 113 5.66 -7.55 -2.94
C LEU A 113 6.61 -8.63 -3.43
N HIS A 114 7.87 -8.29 -3.67
CA HIS A 114 8.92 -9.25 -3.97
C HIS A 114 9.76 -9.50 -2.72
N VAL A 115 10.04 -10.76 -2.43
CA VAL A 115 10.93 -11.21 -1.37
C VAL A 115 12.09 -11.94 -2.03
N ASN A 116 13.31 -11.49 -1.76
CA ASN A 116 14.52 -12.09 -2.29
C ASN A 116 14.71 -13.52 -1.75
N PRO A 117 15.56 -14.36 -2.35
CA PRO A 117 15.79 -15.74 -1.91
C PRO A 117 16.30 -15.85 -0.46
N ASP A 118 16.89 -14.79 0.08
CA ASP A 118 17.33 -14.72 1.48
C ASP A 118 16.17 -14.68 2.49
N GLY A 119 14.93 -14.44 2.03
CA GLY A 119 13.73 -14.30 2.84
C GLY A 119 13.73 -13.09 3.78
N ARG A 120 14.69 -12.18 3.66
CA ARG A 120 14.96 -11.08 4.61
C ARG A 120 14.95 -9.71 3.94
N THR A 121 15.21 -9.66 2.65
CA THR A 121 15.21 -8.44 1.84
C THR A 121 14.22 -8.57 0.69
N GLY A 122 13.90 -7.45 0.05
CA GLY A 122 12.97 -7.43 -1.07
C GLY A 122 12.59 -6.01 -1.45
N TYR A 123 11.43 -5.88 -2.09
CA TYR A 123 10.87 -4.57 -2.43
C TYR A 123 9.35 -4.64 -2.58
N ILE A 124 8.69 -3.52 -2.34
CA ILE A 124 7.28 -3.32 -2.68
C ILE A 124 7.17 -2.46 -3.94
N VAL A 125 6.25 -2.84 -4.83
CA VAL A 125 5.91 -2.07 -6.03
C VAL A 125 4.60 -1.33 -5.79
N LEU A 126 4.66 -0.01 -5.91
CA LEU A 126 3.52 0.89 -5.83
C LEU A 126 3.24 1.49 -7.21
N THR A 127 1.99 1.47 -7.64
CA THR A 127 1.55 2.05 -8.92
C THR A 127 0.68 3.26 -8.65
N ARG A 128 0.98 4.40 -9.28
CA ARG A 128 0.21 5.65 -9.11
C ARG A 128 -1.23 5.42 -9.55
N VAL A 129 -2.17 5.76 -8.67
CA VAL A 129 -3.60 5.67 -8.97
C VAL A 129 -3.98 6.73 -10.00
N GLY A 130 -4.75 6.35 -11.02
CA GLY A 130 -5.17 7.25 -12.10
C GLY A 130 -4.19 7.36 -13.28
N SER A 131 -3.11 6.60 -13.26
CA SER A 131 -2.16 6.50 -14.40
C SER A 131 -2.66 5.61 -15.54
N ASP A 132 -3.82 4.97 -15.35
CA ASP A 132 -4.37 3.98 -16.26
C ASP A 132 -5.64 4.52 -16.94
N ARG A 133 -5.46 5.35 -17.97
CA ARG A 133 -6.46 5.64 -19.03
C ARG A 133 -5.87 6.02 -20.40
N THR A 134 -4.55 5.89 -20.63
CA THR A 134 -3.97 6.38 -21.89
C THR A 134 -2.76 5.60 -22.41
N ALA A 135 -2.72 4.28 -22.20
CA ALA A 135 -1.70 3.42 -22.81
C ALA A 135 -2.30 2.24 -23.62
N GLY A 136 -3.54 2.40 -24.12
CA GLY A 136 -4.19 1.33 -24.90
C GLY A 136 -5.49 1.74 -25.58
N ASN A 137 -5.50 2.81 -26.39
CA ASN A 137 -6.40 2.90 -27.56
C ASN A 137 -5.92 3.96 -28.57
N PRO A 138 -5.11 3.62 -29.59
CA PRO A 138 -4.93 4.46 -30.77
C PRO A 138 -6.09 4.23 -31.75
N ALA A 139 -7.32 4.57 -31.35
CA ALA A 139 -8.47 4.59 -32.27
C ALA A 139 -9.63 5.41 -31.68
N ALA A 140 -9.52 6.74 -31.75
CA ALA A 140 -10.67 7.66 -31.83
C ALA A 140 -10.20 9.13 -32.00
N GLY A 141 -9.45 9.39 -33.07
CA GLY A 141 -9.51 10.67 -33.78
C GLY A 141 -9.75 10.25 -35.23
N THR A 142 -10.87 10.58 -35.88
CA THR A 142 -11.20 11.83 -36.59
C THR A 142 -12.50 11.46 -37.33
N ALA A 143 -13.55 12.24 -37.61
CA ALA A 143 -13.76 13.68 -37.65
C ALA A 143 -15.29 13.91 -37.65
N ASN A 144 -15.70 15.10 -37.18
CA ASN A 144 -16.93 15.73 -37.65
C ASN A 144 -16.73 16.18 -39.11
N GLY A 145 -17.77 16.01 -39.93
CA GLY A 145 -17.90 16.49 -41.30
C GLY A 145 -19.20 15.99 -41.89
#